data_AF-A0A1Q3MF02-F1
#
_entry.id   AF-A0A1Q3MF02-F1
#
_cell.length_a   1.000
_cell.length_b   1.000
_cell.length_c   1.000
_cell.angle_alpha   90.00
_cell.angle_beta   90.00
_cell.angle_gamma   90.00
#
_symmetry.space_group_name_H-M   'P 1'
#
loop_
_entity.id
_entity.type
_entity.pdbx_description
1 polymer ?
#
loop_
_entity_poly.entity_id
_entity_poly.type
_entity_poly.pdbx_seq_one_letter_code
_entity_poly.pdbx_strand_id
1 'polypeptide(L)'
;MNKLAVTAYLGLIVLSSGVYVAEARPAYAQKEGKQCVYCHTSSRGGVRGFRGQFYGANNLTFRYFEEQREASIAGVTPDSTGSSSAPTVAYAGNTSGPATSQIQLAALRTPVLVFFVDQASADAKEAMKGIHELQKAYGTKVSVLAVTKADEENAVKMTSDLGSFVRVLPDEKGTAIKKFSVANGFDFVVVGKRGDYVKSFEGLSKANLDGAVKAIAADLEVEAPTFDESKLPAKTLRGKAF
;
A
#
# COMPACT_ATOMS: atom_id res chain seq x y z
N MET A 1 51.38 -55.16 12.42
CA MET A 1 50.10 -54.54 11.97
C MET A 1 49.90 -53.26 12.77
N ASN A 2 50.06 -52.11 12.12
CA ASN A 2 50.32 -50.81 12.74
C ASN A 2 49.04 -50.13 13.24
N LYS A 3 48.87 -50.05 14.56
CA LYS A 3 47.73 -49.40 15.24
C LYS A 3 47.79 -47.87 15.28
N LEU A 4 48.71 -47.26 14.53
CA LEU A 4 48.99 -45.81 14.56
C LEU A 4 48.34 -45.00 13.43
N ALA A 5 47.59 -45.64 12.51
CA ALA A 5 47.04 -44.97 11.33
C ALA A 5 45.54 -44.65 11.41
N VAL A 6 44.84 -45.02 12.49
CA VAL A 6 43.36 -44.94 12.55
C VAL A 6 42.85 -43.72 13.33
N THR A 7 43.69 -43.07 14.14
CA THR A 7 43.29 -41.91 14.96
C THR A 7 43.40 -40.55 14.25
N ALA A 8 43.99 -40.48 13.06
CA ALA A 8 44.20 -39.22 12.34
C ALA A 8 43.04 -38.82 11.40
N TYR A 9 42.04 -39.68 11.18
CA TYR A 9 40.98 -39.42 10.18
C TYR A 9 39.65 -38.87 10.75
N LEU A 10 39.46 -38.91 12.07
CA LEU A 10 38.23 -38.43 12.72
C LEU A 10 38.33 -36.98 13.24
N GLY A 11 39.52 -36.38 13.26
CA GLY A 11 39.72 -35.00 13.70
C GLY A 11 39.52 -33.92 12.63
N LEU A 12 39.42 -34.30 11.35
CA LEU A 12 39.41 -33.36 10.22
C LEU A 12 38.04 -33.13 9.57
N ILE A 13 36.96 -33.67 10.14
CA ILE A 13 35.59 -33.57 9.56
C ILE A 13 34.72 -32.53 10.31
N VAL A 14 35.22 -31.88 11.37
CA VAL A 14 34.42 -30.98 12.21
C VAL A 14 34.49 -29.49 11.78
N LEU A 15 35.32 -29.12 10.80
CA LEU A 15 35.51 -27.71 10.40
C LEU A 15 34.83 -27.31 9.07
N SER A 16 34.13 -28.21 8.39
CA SER A 16 33.47 -27.91 7.11
C SER A 16 31.94 -27.79 7.19
N SER A 17 31.34 -27.99 8.36
CA SER A 17 29.93 -27.61 8.63
C SER A 17 29.82 -26.11 8.90
N GLY A 18 30.42 -25.31 8.02
CA GLY A 18 30.06 -23.90 7.88
C GLY A 18 28.57 -23.86 7.59
N VAL A 19 27.79 -23.38 8.56
CA VAL A 19 26.38 -23.09 8.37
C VAL A 19 26.33 -21.95 7.37
N TYR A 20 26.31 -22.29 6.08
CA TYR A 20 26.06 -21.34 5.01
C TYR A 20 24.61 -20.92 5.17
N VAL A 21 24.37 -19.91 6.01
CA VAL A 21 23.11 -19.20 6.03
C VAL A 21 22.98 -18.65 4.62
N ALA A 22 22.05 -19.19 3.85
CA ALA A 22 21.72 -18.69 2.53
C ALA A 22 21.18 -17.26 2.70
N GLU A 23 22.09 -16.28 2.70
CA GLU A 23 21.76 -14.87 2.79
C GLU A 23 21.33 -14.38 1.41
N ALA A 24 20.15 -14.84 0.96
CA ALA A 24 19.43 -14.25 -0.16
C ALA A 24 18.86 -12.88 0.26
N ARG A 25 19.76 -11.97 0.63
CA ARG A 25 19.43 -10.58 0.97
C ARG A 25 19.25 -9.80 -0.34
N PRO A 26 18.20 -8.98 -0.49
CA PRO A 26 18.09 -8.03 -1.61
C PRO A 26 19.34 -7.12 -1.67
N ALA A 27 19.68 -6.63 -2.86
CA ALA A 27 20.91 -5.84 -3.07
C ALA A 27 21.07 -4.66 -2.08
N TYR A 28 19.98 -3.97 -1.72
CA TYR A 28 20.07 -2.91 -0.69
C TYR A 28 20.41 -3.46 0.71
N ALA A 29 19.86 -4.61 1.12
CA ALA A 29 20.08 -5.19 2.44
C ALA A 29 21.52 -5.71 2.59
N GLN A 30 22.14 -6.13 1.48
CA GLN A 30 23.57 -6.42 1.41
C GLN A 30 24.39 -5.13 1.54
N LYS A 31 24.02 -4.07 0.80
CA LYS A 31 24.73 -2.78 0.81
C LYS A 31 24.66 -2.05 2.16
N GLU A 32 23.54 -2.14 2.86
CA GLU A 32 23.28 -1.40 4.11
C GLU A 32 23.36 -2.25 5.38
N GLY A 33 23.71 -3.54 5.27
CA GLY A 33 23.84 -4.43 6.42
C GLY A 33 22.53 -4.66 7.20
N LYS A 34 21.36 -4.47 6.58
CA LYS A 34 20.05 -4.63 7.24
C LYS A 34 19.69 -6.11 7.36
N GLN A 35 19.13 -6.49 8.52
CA GLN A 35 18.63 -7.84 8.76
C GLN A 35 17.38 -8.15 7.92
N CYS A 36 17.13 -9.43 7.62
CA CYS A 36 15.95 -9.88 6.85
C CYS A 36 14.62 -9.34 7.42
N VAL A 37 14.51 -9.22 8.75
CA VAL A 37 13.32 -8.69 9.46
C VAL A 37 12.98 -7.24 9.12
N TYR A 38 13.90 -6.51 8.49
CA TYR A 38 13.62 -5.13 8.07
C TYR A 38 12.61 -5.09 6.91
N CYS A 39 12.72 -6.03 5.96
CA CYS A 39 11.79 -6.14 4.82
C CYS A 39 10.77 -7.27 4.97
N HIS A 40 11.07 -8.27 5.79
CA HIS A 40 10.26 -9.45 5.97
C HIS A 40 9.67 -9.54 7.37
N THR A 41 8.56 -10.26 7.46
CA THR A 41 7.88 -10.52 8.73
C THR A 41 8.60 -11.57 9.59
N SER A 42 9.71 -12.17 9.10
CA SER A 42 10.51 -13.13 9.85
C SER A 42 12.01 -13.00 9.57
N SER A 43 12.84 -13.45 10.51
CA SER A 43 14.30 -13.47 10.39
C SER A 43 14.82 -14.46 9.35
N ARG A 44 13.97 -15.41 8.93
CA ARG A 44 14.25 -16.36 7.85
C ARG A 44 13.82 -15.85 6.46
N GLY A 45 13.35 -14.61 6.36
CA GLY A 45 12.74 -14.07 5.14
C GLY A 45 11.25 -14.41 5.03
N GLY A 46 10.72 -14.50 3.81
CA GLY A 46 9.32 -14.91 3.55
C GLY A 46 8.39 -13.74 3.26
N VAL A 47 7.20 -13.72 3.87
CA VAL A 47 6.18 -12.67 3.64
C VAL A 47 6.77 -11.30 3.94
N ARG A 48 6.59 -10.34 3.04
CA ARG A 48 7.10 -8.98 3.16
C ARG A 48 6.24 -8.17 4.12
N GLY A 49 6.87 -7.47 5.06
CA GLY A 49 6.24 -6.40 5.83
C GLY A 49 6.05 -5.13 4.97
N PHE A 50 5.49 -4.07 5.53
CA PHE A 50 5.16 -2.85 4.77
C PHE A 50 6.38 -2.22 4.07
N ARG A 51 7.57 -2.21 4.70
CA ARG A 51 8.82 -1.76 4.07
C ARG A 51 9.21 -2.63 2.87
N GLY A 52 9.12 -3.94 3.02
CA GLY A 52 9.43 -4.88 1.94
C GLY A 52 8.45 -4.78 0.77
N GLN A 53 7.18 -4.50 1.06
CA GLN A 53 6.15 -4.23 0.06
C GLN A 53 6.41 -2.92 -0.68
N PHE A 54 6.74 -1.83 0.05
CA PHE A 54 7.18 -0.57 -0.56
C PHE A 54 8.38 -0.78 -1.49
N TYR A 55 9.42 -1.42 -0.97
CA TYR A 55 10.66 -1.67 -1.72
C TYR A 55 10.42 -2.47 -3.00
N GLY A 56 9.61 -3.54 -2.91
CA GLY A 56 9.24 -4.34 -4.08
C GLY A 56 8.45 -3.56 -5.12
N ALA A 57 7.55 -2.69 -4.67
CA ALA A 57 6.68 -1.92 -5.54
C ALA A 57 7.39 -0.73 -6.23
N ASN A 58 8.43 -0.18 -5.61
CA ASN A 58 9.18 0.97 -6.12
C ASN A 58 10.54 0.57 -6.67
N ASN A 59 10.61 -0.31 -7.68
CA ASN A 59 11.87 -0.64 -8.37
C ASN A 59 13.04 -1.04 -7.46
N LEU A 60 12.77 -1.69 -6.32
CA LEU A 60 13.82 -2.05 -5.38
C LEU A 60 14.58 -0.82 -4.87
N THR A 61 13.87 0.29 -4.64
CA THR A 61 14.37 1.49 -3.98
C THR A 61 13.49 1.93 -2.82
N PHE A 62 14.12 2.56 -1.83
CA PHE A 62 13.45 3.30 -0.75
C PHE A 62 13.38 4.79 -1.05
N ARG A 63 13.58 5.19 -2.32
CA ARG A 63 13.35 6.57 -2.75
C ARG A 63 11.92 6.96 -2.33
N TYR A 64 11.81 8.05 -1.56
CA TYR A 64 10.57 8.56 -0.95
C TYR A 64 9.95 7.74 0.19
N PHE A 65 10.59 6.66 0.64
CA PHE A 65 10.10 5.96 1.83
C PHE A 65 10.24 6.86 3.05
N GLU A 66 9.12 7.17 3.70
CA GLU A 66 9.07 7.86 4.98
C GLU A 66 8.40 6.96 6.00
N GLU A 67 9.16 6.55 7.01
CA GLU A 67 8.78 5.54 7.98
C GLU A 67 7.42 5.82 8.63
N GLN A 68 7.23 7.03 9.15
CA GLN A 68 6.00 7.42 9.85
C GLN A 68 4.80 7.44 8.90
N ARG A 69 4.99 7.97 7.69
CA ARG A 69 3.96 8.04 6.65
C ARG A 69 3.52 6.64 6.24
N GLU A 70 4.48 5.78 5.91
CA GLU A 70 4.18 4.47 5.35
C GLU A 70 3.65 3.48 6.38
N ALA A 71 4.11 3.57 7.63
CA ALA A 71 3.52 2.85 8.73
C ALA A 71 2.05 3.25 8.96
N SER A 72 1.75 4.55 8.94
CA SER A 72 0.39 5.08 9.04
C SER A 72 -0.53 4.55 7.93
N ILE A 73 -0.09 4.62 6.67
CA ILE A 73 -0.88 4.12 5.52
C ILE A 73 -1.08 2.59 5.61
N ALA A 74 -0.08 1.85 6.10
CA ALA A 74 -0.16 0.40 6.26
C ALA A 74 -0.91 -0.04 7.53
N GLY A 75 -1.33 0.89 8.39
CA GLY A 75 -2.02 0.60 9.65
C GLY A 75 -1.13 -0.08 10.69
N VAL A 76 0.17 0.20 10.69
CA VAL A 76 1.14 -0.36 11.65
C VAL A 76 1.85 0.74 12.42
N THR A 77 2.45 0.40 13.56
CA THR A 77 3.30 1.33 14.30
C THR A 77 4.62 1.55 13.55
N PRO A 78 5.15 2.79 13.50
CA PRO A 78 6.50 3.05 13.03
C PRO A 78 7.53 2.16 13.74
N ASP A 79 8.61 1.83 13.05
CA ASP A 79 9.73 0.99 13.50
C ASP A 79 9.35 -0.46 13.85
N SER A 80 8.10 -0.87 13.56
CA SER A 80 7.66 -2.26 13.69
C SER A 80 8.53 -3.21 12.86
N THR A 81 8.87 -4.37 13.42
CA THR A 81 9.71 -5.40 12.79
C THR A 81 9.10 -6.78 12.96
N GLY A 82 9.54 -7.75 12.15
CA GLY A 82 9.01 -9.11 12.22
C GLY A 82 7.51 -9.13 11.91
N SER A 83 6.75 -9.99 12.60
CA SER A 83 5.31 -10.16 12.36
C SER A 83 4.51 -8.87 12.55
N SER A 84 4.96 -7.98 13.45
CA SER A 84 4.32 -6.68 13.70
C SER A 84 4.43 -5.69 12.53
N SER A 85 5.34 -5.94 11.58
CA SER A 85 5.50 -5.12 10.36
C SER A 85 4.55 -5.50 9.23
N ALA A 86 3.70 -6.52 9.42
CA ALA A 86 2.68 -6.90 8.45
C ALA A 86 1.58 -5.82 8.38
N PRO A 87 1.25 -5.27 7.20
CA PRO A 87 0.14 -4.32 7.07
C PRO A 87 -1.16 -4.89 7.62
N THR A 88 -1.89 -4.07 8.38
CA THR A 88 -3.23 -4.41 8.90
C THR A 88 -4.33 -3.95 7.96
N VAL A 89 -4.01 -3.01 7.07
CA VAL A 89 -4.86 -2.60 5.95
C VAL A 89 -4.21 -2.96 4.62
N ALA A 90 -5.03 -3.04 3.56
CA ALA A 90 -4.50 -3.25 2.21
C ALA A 90 -3.51 -2.13 1.84
N TYR A 91 -2.29 -2.51 1.48
CA TYR A 91 -1.16 -1.60 1.27
C TYR A 91 -0.52 -1.85 -0.09
N ALA A 92 -0.63 -0.87 -0.99
CA ALA A 92 -0.13 -1.00 -2.36
C ALA A 92 1.39 -0.78 -2.50
N GLY A 93 2.04 -0.18 -1.50
CA GLY A 93 3.49 0.09 -1.46
C GLY A 93 4.05 1.03 -2.53
N ASN A 94 3.40 1.22 -3.68
CA ASN A 94 3.94 1.89 -4.87
C ASN A 94 3.69 3.40 -4.89
N THR A 95 4.73 4.23 -5.02
CA THR A 95 4.63 5.68 -5.29
C THR A 95 5.14 6.05 -6.68
N SER A 96 6.02 5.25 -7.30
CA SER A 96 6.66 5.63 -8.59
C SER A 96 7.36 4.55 -9.42
N GLY A 97 7.12 3.27 -9.16
CA GLY A 97 7.66 2.20 -10.01
C GLY A 97 7.11 2.24 -11.45
N PRO A 98 7.61 1.43 -12.42
CA PRO A 98 6.99 1.22 -13.74
C PRO A 98 5.55 0.69 -13.62
N ALA A 99 5.15 0.28 -12.41
CA ALA A 99 3.80 -0.01 -12.01
C ALA A 99 3.02 1.19 -11.44
N THR A 100 3.41 2.47 -11.62
CA THR A 100 2.53 3.63 -11.30
C THR A 100 1.75 4.13 -12.48
N SER A 101 2.37 4.13 -13.67
CA SER A 101 1.63 4.18 -14.94
C SER A 101 0.78 2.93 -15.17
N GLN A 102 1.04 1.89 -14.36
CA GLN A 102 0.30 0.64 -14.31
C GLN A 102 0.21 0.13 -12.86
N ILE A 103 -0.45 0.85 -11.93
CA ILE A 103 -1.04 0.07 -10.83
C ILE A 103 -2.08 -0.72 -11.57
N GLN A 104 -1.71 -1.93 -11.97
CA GLN A 104 -2.66 -2.89 -12.46
C GLN A 104 -3.52 -3.10 -11.23
N LEU A 105 -4.70 -2.49 -11.21
CA LEU A 105 -5.67 -2.68 -10.13
C LEU A 105 -5.90 -4.20 -9.93
N ALA A 106 -5.73 -4.98 -11.00
CA ALA A 106 -5.65 -6.45 -10.99
C ALA A 106 -4.56 -7.06 -10.07
N ALA A 107 -3.44 -6.39 -9.82
CA ALA A 107 -2.38 -6.84 -8.92
C ALA A 107 -2.79 -6.72 -7.44
N LEU A 108 -3.75 -5.84 -7.11
CA LEU A 108 -4.24 -5.69 -5.75
C LEU A 108 -5.12 -6.88 -5.33
N ARG A 109 -5.70 -7.62 -6.30
CA ARG A 109 -6.54 -8.82 -6.09
C ARG A 109 -7.74 -8.63 -5.15
N THR A 110 -8.02 -7.38 -4.78
CA THR A 110 -9.15 -6.94 -3.97
C THR A 110 -9.92 -5.88 -4.76
N PRO A 111 -11.20 -5.63 -4.43
CA PRO A 111 -11.85 -4.38 -4.82
C PRO A 111 -11.00 -3.17 -4.47
N VAL A 112 -11.16 -2.11 -5.24
CA VAL A 112 -10.43 -0.86 -5.04
C VAL A 112 -11.41 0.31 -5.07
N LEU A 113 -11.33 1.16 -4.05
CA LEU A 113 -11.98 2.46 -4.02
C LEU A 113 -10.93 3.51 -4.42
N VAL A 114 -11.14 4.16 -5.56
CA VAL A 114 -10.19 5.13 -6.14
C VAL A 114 -10.79 6.52 -6.04
N PHE A 115 -10.21 7.37 -5.20
CA PHE A 115 -10.58 8.77 -5.05
C PHE A 115 -9.73 9.65 -5.97
N PHE A 116 -10.33 10.59 -6.67
CA PHE A 116 -9.58 11.58 -7.42
C PHE A 116 -9.45 12.84 -6.57
N VAL A 117 -8.25 13.39 -6.42
CA VAL A 117 -7.99 14.55 -5.57
C VAL A 117 -7.22 15.60 -6.35
N ASP A 118 -7.54 16.87 -6.13
CA ASP A 118 -6.93 18.02 -6.80
C ASP A 118 -6.37 19.06 -5.82
N GLN A 119 -6.70 18.95 -4.53
CA GLN A 119 -6.30 19.87 -3.48
C GLN A 119 -6.27 19.20 -2.10
N ALA A 120 -5.53 19.80 -1.16
CA ALA A 120 -5.48 19.40 0.25
C ALA A 120 -6.05 20.49 1.17
N SER A 121 -7.28 20.93 0.90
CA SER A 121 -8.01 21.87 1.75
C SER A 121 -8.32 21.28 3.14
N ALA A 122 -8.72 22.11 4.11
CA ALA A 122 -9.09 21.63 5.45
C ALA A 122 -10.20 20.57 5.39
N ASP A 123 -11.23 20.80 4.56
CA ASP A 123 -12.32 19.85 4.35
C ASP A 123 -11.84 18.54 3.72
N ALA A 124 -10.89 18.62 2.77
CA ALA A 124 -10.29 17.43 2.17
C ALA A 124 -9.55 16.59 3.21
N LYS A 125 -8.77 17.23 4.09
CA LYS A 125 -8.03 16.55 5.16
C LYS A 125 -8.97 15.85 6.14
N GLU A 126 -10.06 16.50 6.53
CA GLU A 126 -11.06 15.88 7.41
C GLU A 126 -11.76 14.72 6.73
N ALA A 127 -12.15 14.89 5.46
CA ALA A 127 -12.78 13.82 4.70
C ALA A 127 -11.86 12.60 4.50
N MET A 128 -10.55 12.81 4.32
CA MET A 128 -9.56 11.73 4.26
C MET A 128 -9.44 10.95 5.57
N LYS A 129 -9.71 11.56 6.74
CA LYS A 129 -9.80 10.81 8.01
C LYS A 129 -10.98 9.83 7.98
N GLY A 130 -12.14 10.27 7.51
CA GLY A 130 -13.30 9.38 7.38
C GLY A 130 -13.05 8.24 6.39
N ILE A 131 -12.36 8.52 5.28
CA ILE A 131 -11.92 7.49 4.33
C ILE A 131 -10.93 6.51 4.98
N HIS A 132 -10.04 7.00 5.84
CA HIS A 132 -9.11 6.14 6.57
C HIS A 132 -9.82 5.19 7.53
N GLU A 133 -10.85 5.68 8.24
CA GLU A 133 -11.67 4.82 9.11
C GLU A 133 -12.41 3.75 8.29
N LEU A 134 -12.92 4.11 7.11
CA LEU A 134 -13.50 3.13 6.17
C LEU A 134 -12.45 2.09 5.73
N GLN A 135 -11.23 2.53 5.39
CA GLN A 135 -10.14 1.63 5.01
C GLN A 135 -9.77 0.67 6.16
N LYS A 136 -9.66 1.17 7.39
CA LYS A 136 -9.42 0.33 8.58
C LYS A 136 -10.53 -0.70 8.76
N ALA A 137 -11.78 -0.28 8.60
CA ALA A 137 -12.93 -1.16 8.79
C ALA A 137 -12.99 -2.28 7.74
N TYR A 138 -12.56 -2.02 6.51
CA TYR A 138 -12.36 -3.07 5.49
C TYR A 138 -11.11 -3.92 5.73
N GLY A 139 -10.10 -3.39 6.42
CA GLY A 139 -8.81 -4.05 6.63
C GLY A 139 -8.12 -4.37 5.30
N THR A 140 -7.87 -5.65 5.05
CA THR A 140 -7.23 -6.14 3.82
C THR A 140 -8.22 -6.55 2.72
N LYS A 141 -9.54 -6.42 2.96
CA LYS A 141 -10.58 -6.88 2.01
C LYS A 141 -10.81 -5.91 0.85
N VAL A 142 -10.54 -4.62 1.04
CA VAL A 142 -10.69 -3.55 0.04
C VAL A 142 -9.48 -2.63 0.10
N SER A 143 -8.95 -2.29 -1.06
CA SER A 143 -7.88 -1.30 -1.19
C SER A 143 -8.47 0.09 -1.36
N VAL A 144 -7.90 1.09 -0.70
CA VAL A 144 -8.28 2.49 -0.87
C VAL A 144 -7.08 3.28 -1.37
N LEU A 145 -7.27 4.01 -2.46
CA LEU A 145 -6.21 4.78 -3.13
C LEU A 145 -6.76 6.15 -3.51
N ALA A 146 -5.87 7.13 -3.62
CA ALA A 146 -6.16 8.40 -4.25
C ALA A 146 -5.32 8.56 -5.52
N VAL A 147 -5.81 9.38 -6.45
CA VAL A 147 -5.15 9.72 -7.72
C VAL A 147 -5.22 11.22 -7.91
N THR A 148 -4.12 11.83 -8.35
CA THR A 148 -4.06 13.27 -8.67
C THR A 148 -3.50 13.50 -10.07
N LYS A 149 -4.01 14.51 -10.77
CA LYS A 149 -3.45 14.96 -12.04
C LYS A 149 -2.20 15.82 -11.80
N ALA A 150 -1.13 15.17 -11.36
CA ALA A 150 0.15 15.81 -11.09
C ALA A 150 1.29 14.81 -11.30
N ASP A 151 2.52 15.33 -11.28
CA ASP A 151 3.73 14.50 -11.25
C ASP A 151 3.92 13.77 -9.92
N GLU A 152 4.91 12.88 -9.92
CA GLU A 152 5.27 12.07 -8.76
C GLU A 152 5.57 12.89 -7.51
N GLU A 153 6.36 13.96 -7.64
CA GLU A 153 6.76 14.80 -6.50
C GLU A 153 5.54 15.48 -5.87
N ASN A 154 4.65 16.01 -6.70
CA ASN A 154 3.41 16.63 -6.26
C ASN A 154 2.41 15.62 -5.70
N ALA A 155 2.37 14.38 -6.21
CA ALA A 155 1.54 13.32 -5.64
C ALA A 155 2.04 12.88 -4.25
N VAL A 156 3.35 12.76 -4.05
CA VAL A 156 3.95 12.51 -2.73
C VAL A 156 3.61 13.66 -1.77
N LYS A 157 3.81 14.90 -2.21
CA LYS A 157 3.45 16.08 -1.43
C LYS A 157 1.96 16.10 -1.05
N MET A 158 1.08 15.79 -1.99
CA MET A 158 -0.37 15.70 -1.75
C MET A 158 -0.70 14.63 -0.70
N THR A 159 -0.02 13.48 -0.73
CA THR A 159 -0.18 12.42 0.28
C THR A 159 0.13 12.96 1.69
N SER A 160 1.25 13.66 1.84
CA SER A 160 1.65 14.26 3.11
C SER A 160 0.68 15.37 3.55
N ASP A 161 0.28 16.24 2.62
CA ASP A 161 -0.64 17.34 2.90
C ASP A 161 -2.03 16.85 3.33
N LEU A 162 -2.48 15.71 2.80
CA LEU A 162 -3.72 15.03 3.18
C LEU A 162 -3.59 14.22 4.48
N GLY A 163 -2.47 14.30 5.19
CA GLY A 163 -2.29 13.66 6.49
C GLY A 163 -1.89 12.19 6.42
N SER A 164 -1.42 11.70 5.26
CA SER A 164 -0.89 10.33 5.11
C SER A 164 -1.90 9.23 5.45
N PHE A 165 -3.18 9.53 5.26
CA PHE A 165 -4.28 8.59 5.49
C PHE A 165 -4.51 7.64 4.32
N VAL A 166 -4.34 8.19 3.12
CA VAL A 166 -4.51 7.49 1.85
C VAL A 166 -3.33 7.88 0.97
N ARG A 167 -2.83 6.89 0.23
CA ARG A 167 -1.76 7.11 -0.73
C ARG A 167 -2.30 7.78 -1.99
N VAL A 168 -1.67 8.88 -2.41
CA VAL A 168 -1.99 9.57 -3.66
C VAL A 168 -1.01 9.14 -4.75
N LEU A 169 -1.56 8.70 -5.89
CA LEU A 169 -0.81 8.25 -7.05
C LEU A 169 -0.81 9.34 -8.14
N PRO A 170 0.31 9.52 -8.86
CA PRO A 170 0.38 10.49 -9.95
C PRO A 170 -0.36 9.98 -11.20
N ASP A 171 -1.11 10.87 -11.85
CA ASP A 171 -1.75 10.68 -13.16
C ASP A 171 -1.45 11.89 -14.06
N GLU A 172 -0.17 12.15 -14.32
CA GLU A 172 0.33 13.28 -15.11
C GLU A 172 -0.41 13.48 -16.43
N LYS A 173 -0.72 12.39 -17.13
CA LYS A 173 -1.36 12.41 -18.45
C LYS A 173 -2.91 12.39 -18.38
N GLY A 174 -3.48 12.34 -17.18
CA GLY A 174 -4.91 12.19 -16.95
C GLY A 174 -5.49 10.90 -17.53
N THR A 175 -4.70 9.84 -17.62
CA THR A 175 -5.12 8.57 -18.23
C THR A 175 -6.14 7.85 -17.36
N ALA A 176 -5.96 7.85 -16.04
CA ALA A 176 -6.95 7.28 -15.11
C ALA A 176 -8.22 8.13 -15.10
N ILE A 177 -8.08 9.47 -15.02
CA ILE A 177 -9.21 10.41 -15.05
C ILE A 177 -10.06 10.19 -16.32
N LYS A 178 -9.42 10.12 -17.49
CA LYS A 178 -10.11 9.85 -18.76
C LYS A 178 -10.75 8.47 -18.80
N LYS A 179 -10.03 7.43 -18.35
CA LYS A 179 -10.51 6.03 -18.36
C LYS A 179 -11.80 5.87 -17.54
N PHE A 180 -11.88 6.57 -16.42
CA PHE A 180 -13.02 6.48 -15.50
C PHE A 180 -14.05 7.61 -15.69
N SER A 181 -13.86 8.45 -16.72
CA SER A 181 -14.74 9.59 -17.03
C SER A 181 -15.00 10.49 -15.82
N VAL A 182 -13.98 10.72 -15.01
CA VAL A 182 -14.06 11.54 -13.80
C VAL A 182 -14.01 13.01 -14.21
N ALA A 183 -14.94 13.80 -13.70
CA ALA A 183 -15.09 15.20 -14.09
C ALA A 183 -14.38 16.14 -13.12
N ASN A 184 -14.48 15.89 -11.81
CA ASN A 184 -14.04 16.81 -10.78
C ASN A 184 -13.16 16.11 -9.73
N GLY A 185 -12.36 16.90 -9.01
CA GLY A 185 -11.76 16.47 -7.76
C GLY A 185 -12.83 16.00 -6.77
N PHE A 186 -12.46 15.03 -5.93
CA PHE A 186 -13.29 14.29 -4.98
C PHE A 186 -14.41 13.44 -5.58
N ASP A 187 -14.51 13.33 -6.91
CA ASP A 187 -15.19 12.19 -7.53
C ASP A 187 -14.40 10.91 -7.23
N PHE A 188 -15.10 9.77 -7.19
CA PHE A 188 -14.46 8.50 -6.91
C PHE A 188 -15.16 7.33 -7.59
N VAL A 189 -14.43 6.24 -7.74
CA VAL A 189 -14.92 5.04 -8.44
C VAL A 189 -14.68 3.78 -7.62
N VAL A 190 -15.62 2.85 -7.75
CA VAL A 190 -15.49 1.47 -7.30
C VAL A 190 -14.97 0.65 -8.47
N VAL A 191 -13.89 -0.07 -8.23
CA VAL A 191 -13.25 -0.96 -9.20
C VAL A 191 -13.24 -2.38 -8.64
N GLY A 192 -13.62 -3.33 -9.49
CA GLY A 192 -13.62 -4.75 -9.17
C GLY A 192 -12.22 -5.35 -9.01
N LYS A 193 -12.18 -6.60 -8.52
CA LYS A 193 -10.94 -7.35 -8.25
C LYS A 193 -10.04 -7.52 -9.49
N ARG A 194 -10.61 -7.41 -10.69
CA ARG A 194 -9.90 -7.57 -11.97
C ARG A 194 -9.55 -6.24 -12.63
N GLY A 195 -9.81 -5.12 -11.96
CA GLY A 195 -9.61 -3.78 -12.51
C GLY A 195 -10.75 -3.30 -13.41
N ASP A 196 -11.88 -4.01 -13.41
CA ASP A 196 -13.11 -3.66 -14.09
C ASP A 196 -13.85 -2.52 -13.37
N TYR A 197 -14.38 -1.58 -14.14
CA TYR A 197 -15.19 -0.49 -13.60
C TYR A 197 -16.53 -1.03 -13.11
N VAL A 198 -16.91 -0.68 -11.88
CA VAL A 198 -18.22 -1.02 -11.30
C VAL A 198 -19.13 0.20 -11.33
N LYS A 199 -18.71 1.30 -10.67
CA LYS A 199 -19.53 2.50 -10.50
C LYS A 199 -18.71 3.73 -10.17
N SER A 200 -19.16 4.91 -10.61
CA SER A 200 -18.64 6.22 -10.21
C SER A 200 -19.63 6.98 -9.33
N PHE A 201 -19.08 7.90 -8.55
CA PHE A 201 -19.80 8.77 -7.64
C PHE A 201 -19.26 10.18 -7.77
N GLU A 202 -20.16 11.15 -7.96
CA GLU A 202 -19.78 12.55 -8.15
C GLU A 202 -19.71 13.31 -6.81
N GLY A 203 -18.50 13.65 -6.41
CA GLY A 203 -18.17 14.28 -5.14
C GLY A 203 -18.22 13.33 -3.94
N LEU A 204 -17.47 13.69 -2.91
CA LEU A 204 -17.36 12.93 -1.67
C LEU A 204 -18.44 13.37 -0.68
N SER A 205 -19.35 12.46 -0.35
CA SER A 205 -20.40 12.65 0.65
C SER A 205 -20.70 11.33 1.35
N LYS A 206 -21.37 11.40 2.51
CA LYS A 206 -21.88 10.22 3.20
C LYS A 206 -22.76 9.35 2.30
N ALA A 207 -23.75 9.95 1.63
CA ALA A 207 -24.67 9.22 0.75
C ALA A 207 -23.96 8.50 -0.40
N ASN A 208 -22.95 9.14 -0.99
CA ASN A 208 -22.16 8.51 -2.06
C ASN A 208 -21.28 7.38 -1.53
N LEU A 209 -20.66 7.53 -0.35
CA LEU A 209 -19.89 6.46 0.27
C LEU A 209 -20.76 5.26 0.65
N ASP A 210 -21.96 5.50 1.20
CA ASP A 210 -22.92 4.43 1.47
C ASP A 210 -23.29 3.68 0.19
N GLY A 211 -23.49 4.42 -0.91
CA GLY A 211 -23.72 3.85 -2.23
C GLY A 211 -22.56 2.99 -2.72
N ALA A 212 -21.32 3.40 -2.44
CA ALA A 212 -20.12 2.66 -2.82
C ALA A 212 -19.93 1.40 -1.96
N VAL A 213 -20.14 1.49 -0.65
CA VAL A 213 -20.12 0.34 0.27
C VAL A 213 -21.14 -0.71 -0.17
N LYS A 214 -22.35 -0.28 -0.55
CA LYS A 214 -23.40 -1.16 -1.09
C LYS A 214 -22.99 -1.80 -2.42
N ALA A 215 -22.39 -1.03 -3.34
CA ALA A 215 -21.90 -1.56 -4.61
C ALA A 215 -20.80 -2.62 -4.40
N ILE A 216 -19.85 -2.35 -3.49
CA ILE A 216 -18.81 -3.32 -3.12
C ILE A 216 -19.45 -4.61 -2.54
N ALA A 217 -20.46 -4.48 -1.68
CA ALA A 217 -21.10 -5.63 -1.06
C ALA A 217 -21.94 -6.47 -2.04
N ALA A 218 -22.70 -5.81 -2.91
CA ALA A 218 -23.56 -6.48 -3.88
C ALA A 218 -22.76 -7.13 -5.01
N ASP A 219 -21.78 -6.42 -5.55
CA ASP A 219 -21.17 -6.79 -6.83
C ASP A 219 -19.83 -7.53 -6.65
N LEU A 220 -19.18 -7.41 -5.49
CA LEU A 220 -17.80 -7.89 -5.29
C LEU A 220 -17.63 -8.91 -4.15
N GLU A 221 -18.74 -9.36 -3.55
CA GLU A 221 -18.78 -10.37 -2.49
C GLU A 221 -17.93 -9.99 -1.26
N VAL A 222 -17.97 -8.72 -0.86
CA VAL A 222 -17.28 -8.22 0.34
C VAL A 222 -18.31 -7.67 1.32
N GLU A 223 -18.35 -8.22 2.53
CA GLU A 223 -19.24 -7.74 3.59
C GLU A 223 -19.07 -6.22 3.84
N ALA A 224 -20.20 -5.51 3.92
CA ALA A 224 -20.21 -4.09 4.24
C ALA A 224 -19.71 -3.87 5.67
N PRO A 225 -18.67 -3.04 5.88
CA PRO A 225 -18.13 -2.79 7.20
C PRO A 225 -19.01 -1.79 7.95
N THR A 226 -18.93 -1.82 9.27
CA THR A 226 -19.36 -0.69 10.11
C THR A 226 -18.17 0.22 10.35
N PHE A 227 -18.33 1.53 10.20
CA PHE A 227 -17.26 2.51 10.40
C PHE A 227 -17.80 3.83 10.94
N ASP A 228 -16.93 4.67 11.50
CA ASP A 228 -17.31 5.98 12.03
C ASP A 228 -17.50 7.01 10.92
N GLU A 229 -18.76 7.31 10.61
CA GLU A 229 -19.14 8.28 9.59
C GLU A 229 -19.12 9.73 10.09
N SER A 230 -18.86 9.98 11.40
CA SER A 230 -18.86 11.34 11.97
C SER A 230 -17.78 12.25 11.37
N LYS A 231 -16.78 11.65 10.73
CA LYS A 231 -15.66 12.31 10.04
C LYS A 231 -15.93 12.59 8.56
N LEU A 232 -17.08 12.16 8.04
CA LEU A 232 -17.46 12.42 6.67
C LEU A 232 -18.03 13.84 6.51
N PRO A 233 -17.81 14.48 5.36
CA PRO A 233 -18.28 15.84 5.15
C PRO A 233 -19.81 15.90 5.14
N ALA A 234 -20.37 16.86 5.88
CA ALA A 234 -21.82 17.06 5.98
C ALA A 234 -22.46 17.51 4.65
N LYS A 235 -21.68 18.17 3.79
CA LYS A 235 -22.05 18.55 2.43
C LYS A 235 -21.17 17.79 1.45
N THR A 236 -21.66 17.55 0.24
CA THR A 236 -20.85 16.95 -0.82
C THR A 236 -19.63 17.81 -1.12
N LEU A 237 -18.45 17.27 -0.86
CA LEU A 237 -17.18 17.88 -1.22
C LEU A 237 -16.92 17.62 -2.70
N ARG A 238 -16.70 18.69 -3.46
CA ARG A 238 -16.28 18.65 -4.87
C ARG A 238 -15.07 19.56 -5.05
N GLY A 239 -14.13 19.10 -5.86
CA GLY A 239 -12.92 19.81 -6.25
C GLY A 239 -13.11 20.54 -7.58
N LYS A 240 -12.00 20.98 -8.16
CA LYS A 240 -11.96 21.59 -9.50
C LYS A 240 -12.21 20.53 -10.56
N ALA A 241 -12.68 20.97 -11.72
CA ALA A 241 -12.72 20.13 -12.92
C ALA A 241 -11.30 19.76 -13.38
N PHE A 242 -11.11 18.53 -13.87
CA PHE A 242 -9.82 18.01 -14.34
C PHE A 242 -9.50 18.30 -15.81
#